data_AF-G0UIR1-F1
#
_entry.id   AF-G0UIR1-F1
#
_cell.length_a   1.000
_cell.length_b   1.000
_cell.length_c   1.000
_cell.angle_alpha   90.00
_cell.angle_beta   90.00
_cell.angle_gamma   90.00
#
_symmetry.space_group_name_H-M   'P 1'
#
loop_
_entity.id
_entity.type
_entity.pdbx_description
1 polymer ?
#
loop_
_entity_poly.entity_id
_entity_poly.type
_entity_poly.pdbx_seq_one_letter_code
_entity_poly.pdbx_strand_id
1 'polypeptide(L)'
;MSEIKWPPQLLRVLRSHLQQIDDPQDPRTIPLATKSPDRSVLTFLTGVHDAAMQLSGVSEPVATCCRNLLLEMIEQCCALLFLSSKERRIINLAASQREKRLGVGRGGVKRRRSGEQDSASEEAAAGESGGAPCKCAAVLPLEYLLRLFVALPSLLVHYDKLGGSAMPPAFKQPLWDYVNALLDIMKDMHFIDESEYVPLR
;
A
#
# COMPACT_ATOMS: atom_id res chain seq x y z
N MET A 1 12.11 -13.48 18.91
CA MET A 1 11.61 -14.10 17.66
C MET A 1 10.67 -13.10 17.04
N SER A 2 11.02 -12.64 15.85
CA SER A 2 10.44 -11.48 15.18
C SER A 2 9.58 -12.01 14.03
N GLU A 3 8.38 -12.46 14.35
CA GLU A 3 7.56 -13.21 13.42
C GLU A 3 6.17 -12.59 13.28
N ILE A 4 5.68 -12.61 12.05
CA ILE A 4 4.32 -12.24 11.71
C ILE A 4 3.38 -13.31 12.27
N LYS A 5 2.44 -12.90 13.11
CA LYS A 5 1.41 -13.76 13.71
C LYS A 5 0.22 -13.83 12.76
N TRP A 6 0.23 -14.82 11.88
CA TRP A 6 -0.80 -14.97 10.86
C TRP A 6 -2.13 -15.49 11.41
N PRO A 7 -3.24 -14.72 11.30
CA PRO A 7 -4.57 -15.26 11.53
C PRO A 7 -4.90 -16.31 10.47
N PRO A 8 -5.38 -17.52 10.83
CA PRO A 8 -5.62 -18.61 9.88
C PRO A 8 -6.58 -18.24 8.74
N GLN A 9 -7.57 -17.39 8.99
CA GLN A 9 -8.49 -16.92 7.95
C GLN A 9 -7.80 -16.07 6.88
N LEU A 10 -6.85 -15.20 7.26
CA LEU A 10 -6.12 -14.37 6.31
C LEU A 10 -5.17 -15.19 5.43
N LEU A 11 -4.63 -16.29 5.96
CA LEU A 11 -3.87 -17.25 5.17
C LEU A 11 -4.75 -17.96 4.12
N ARG A 12 -6.02 -18.25 4.43
CA ARG A 12 -6.95 -18.81 3.44
C ARG A 12 -7.28 -17.81 2.34
N VAL A 13 -7.55 -16.55 2.73
CA VAL A 13 -7.77 -15.45 1.78
C VAL A 13 -6.57 -15.30 0.85
N LEU A 14 -5.36 -15.24 1.41
CA LEU A 14 -4.14 -15.12 0.62
C LEU A 14 -3.92 -16.32 -0.30
N ARG A 15 -4.13 -17.55 0.19
CA ARG A 15 -4.00 -18.76 -0.62
C ARG A 15 -4.95 -18.74 -1.80
N SER A 16 -6.23 -18.43 -1.56
CA SER A 16 -7.23 -18.29 -2.60
C SER A 16 -6.82 -17.22 -3.62
N HIS A 17 -6.41 -16.04 -3.15
CA HIS A 17 -5.94 -14.96 -4.00
C HIS A 17 -4.77 -15.36 -4.91
N LEU A 18 -3.75 -16.02 -4.36
CA LEU A 18 -2.60 -16.50 -5.12
C LEU A 18 -2.99 -17.59 -6.14
N GLN A 19 -3.92 -18.48 -5.79
CA GLN A 19 -4.43 -19.50 -6.71
C GLN A 19 -5.13 -18.88 -7.94
N GLN A 20 -5.85 -17.77 -7.75
CA GLN A 20 -6.49 -17.06 -8.87
C GLN A 20 -5.47 -16.32 -9.75
N ILE A 21 -4.49 -15.64 -9.15
CA ILE A 21 -3.50 -14.85 -9.90
C ILE A 21 -2.51 -15.72 -10.64
N ASP A 22 -2.03 -16.79 -10.00
CA ASP A 22 -1.00 -17.67 -10.53
C ASP A 22 -1.60 -18.86 -11.32
N ASP A 23 -2.90 -18.83 -11.63
CA ASP A 23 -3.53 -19.87 -12.46
C ASP A 23 -2.86 -19.91 -13.85
N PRO A 24 -2.30 -21.07 -14.26
CA PRO A 24 -1.55 -21.16 -15.51
C PRO A 24 -2.43 -21.08 -16.78
N GLN A 25 -3.73 -21.31 -16.66
CA GLN A 25 -4.69 -21.36 -17.78
C GLN A 25 -5.57 -20.12 -17.85
N ASP A 26 -6.14 -19.70 -16.72
CA ASP A 26 -7.05 -18.56 -16.64
C ASP A 26 -6.71 -17.68 -15.43
N PRO A 27 -5.59 -16.93 -15.48
CA PRO A 27 -5.19 -16.05 -14.39
C PRO A 27 -6.24 -14.94 -14.20
N ARG A 28 -6.58 -14.64 -12.95
CA ARG A 28 -7.58 -13.63 -12.59
C ARG A 28 -7.06 -12.71 -11.51
N THR A 29 -7.56 -11.48 -11.49
CA THR A 29 -7.27 -10.49 -10.45
C THR A 29 -8.55 -9.96 -9.84
N ILE A 30 -8.43 -9.44 -8.64
CA ILE A 30 -9.46 -8.62 -8.02
C ILE A 30 -9.68 -7.35 -8.85
N PRO A 31 -10.93 -6.89 -9.01
CA PRO A 31 -11.22 -5.61 -9.63
C PRO A 31 -10.57 -4.44 -8.86
N LEU A 32 -9.63 -3.74 -9.51
CA LEU A 32 -8.93 -2.57 -8.93
C LEU A 32 -9.83 -1.33 -8.79
N ALA A 33 -11.00 -1.36 -9.42
CA ALA A 33 -12.06 -0.39 -9.20
C ALA A 33 -13.09 -1.01 -8.25
N THR A 34 -12.73 -1.10 -6.97
CA THR A 34 -13.70 -1.48 -5.95
C THR A 34 -14.85 -0.46 -6.01
N LYS A 35 -16.08 -0.93 -6.14
CA LYS A 35 -17.28 -0.06 -6.14
C LYS A 35 -17.38 0.77 -4.84
N SER A 36 -16.66 0.37 -3.80
CA SER A 36 -16.40 1.15 -2.59
C SER A 36 -14.93 1.58 -2.54
N PRO A 37 -14.63 2.90 -2.45
CA PRO A 37 -13.27 3.43 -2.28
C PRO A 37 -12.63 3.09 -0.91
N ASP A 38 -13.37 2.42 -0.02
CA ASP A 38 -12.95 2.12 1.36
C ASP A 38 -12.06 0.88 1.47
N ARG A 39 -11.81 0.18 0.36
CA ARG A 39 -11.04 -1.08 0.33
C ARG A 39 -9.65 -0.95 -0.28
N SER A 40 -9.21 0.27 -0.61
CA SER A 40 -7.83 0.45 -1.07
C SER A 40 -6.84 0.33 0.10
N VAL A 41 -5.63 -0.15 -0.16
CA VAL A 41 -4.58 -0.23 0.85
C VAL A 41 -4.29 1.14 1.48
N LEU A 42 -4.25 2.20 0.68
CA LEU A 42 -4.04 3.55 1.18
C LEU A 42 -5.16 3.99 2.15
N THR A 43 -6.42 3.79 1.75
CA THR A 43 -7.58 4.16 2.58
C THR A 43 -7.57 3.37 3.89
N PHE A 44 -7.29 2.07 3.82
CA PHE A 44 -7.20 1.20 4.98
C PHE A 44 -6.08 1.62 5.93
N LEU A 45 -4.83 1.70 5.46
CA LEU A 45 -3.68 2.05 6.30
C LEU A 45 -3.79 3.44 6.93
N THR A 46 -4.48 4.36 6.26
CA THR A 46 -4.79 5.68 6.83
C THR A 46 -5.90 5.58 7.88
N GLY A 47 -6.99 4.87 7.56
CA GLY A 47 -8.17 4.78 8.41
C GLY A 47 -7.99 3.96 9.69
N VAL A 48 -7.09 2.98 9.70
CA VAL A 48 -6.83 2.12 10.87
C VAL A 48 -5.59 2.53 11.66
N HIS A 49 -4.94 3.64 11.29
CA HIS A 49 -3.64 4.02 11.83
C HIS A 49 -3.64 4.11 13.36
N ASP A 50 -4.62 4.83 13.92
CA ASP A 50 -4.73 5.05 15.36
C ASP A 50 -5.05 3.74 16.11
N ALA A 51 -5.93 2.91 15.55
CA ALA A 51 -6.25 1.61 16.13
C ALA A 51 -5.04 0.66 16.11
N ALA A 52 -4.30 0.63 15.01
CA ALA A 52 -3.09 -0.18 14.89
C ALA A 52 -1.99 0.30 15.84
N MET A 53 -1.84 1.60 16.03
CA MET A 53 -0.93 2.19 17.04
C MET A 53 -1.31 1.74 18.45
N GLN A 54 -2.60 1.83 18.82
CA GLN A 54 -3.09 1.41 20.14
C GLN A 54 -2.87 -0.09 20.39
N LEU A 55 -3.17 -0.94 19.41
CA LEU A 55 -3.00 -2.39 19.53
C LEU A 55 -1.52 -2.83 19.57
N SER A 56 -0.66 -2.13 18.82
CA SER A 56 0.78 -2.44 18.79
C SER A 56 1.56 -1.89 19.98
N GLY A 57 1.02 -0.87 20.68
CA GLY A 57 1.71 -0.20 21.79
C GLY A 57 2.90 0.66 21.35
N VAL A 58 3.03 0.91 20.05
CA VAL A 58 4.13 1.68 19.46
C VAL A 58 3.83 3.18 19.57
N SER A 59 4.84 4.02 19.83
CA SER A 59 4.67 5.48 19.86
C SER A 59 4.25 6.05 18.51
N GLU A 60 3.46 7.13 18.49
CA GLU A 60 2.94 7.79 17.28
C GLU A 60 4.00 8.08 16.19
N PRO A 61 5.20 8.64 16.48
CA PRO A 61 6.19 8.88 15.44
C PRO A 61 6.66 7.59 14.77
N VAL A 62 6.84 6.53 15.57
CA VAL A 62 7.28 5.22 15.07
C VAL A 62 6.17 4.51 14.31
N ALA A 63 4.92 4.59 14.77
CA ALA A 63 3.76 4.08 14.03
C ALA A 63 3.62 4.79 12.67
N THR A 64 3.83 6.11 12.62
CA THR A 64 3.84 6.89 11.38
C THR A 64 4.94 6.42 10.43
N CYS A 65 6.15 6.20 10.95
CA CYS A 65 7.25 5.63 10.17
C CYS A 65 6.89 4.24 9.62
N CYS A 66 6.28 3.37 10.44
CA CYS A 66 5.87 2.04 10.00
C CYS A 66 4.83 2.11 8.86
N ARG A 67 3.81 2.96 9.01
CA ARG A 67 2.80 3.18 7.96
C ARG A 67 3.43 3.67 6.67
N ASN A 68 4.29 4.69 6.75
CA ASN A 68 4.94 5.27 5.57
C ASN A 68 5.87 4.25 4.89
N LEU A 69 6.64 3.48 5.66
CA LEU A 69 7.47 2.40 5.14
C LEU A 69 6.63 1.36 4.39
N LEU A 70 5.51 0.92 4.96
CA LEU A 70 4.62 -0.04 4.28
C LEU A 70 4.07 0.53 2.96
N LEU A 71 3.68 1.81 2.94
CA LEU A 71 3.22 2.47 1.71
C LEU A 71 4.33 2.55 0.65
N GLU A 72 5.54 2.95 1.04
CA GLU A 72 6.69 2.99 0.14
C GLU A 72 7.06 1.60 -0.39
N MET A 73 7.06 0.59 0.48
CA MET A 73 7.33 -0.79 0.09
C MET A 73 6.28 -1.32 -0.89
N ILE A 74 5.01 -0.97 -0.74
CA ILE A 74 3.98 -1.30 -1.72
C ILE A 74 4.28 -0.67 -3.07
N GLU A 75 4.56 0.63 -3.12
CA GLU A 75 4.85 1.31 -4.38
C GLU A 75 6.07 0.69 -5.08
N GLN A 76 7.13 0.40 -4.33
CA GLN A 76 8.33 -0.27 -4.85
C GLN A 76 8.04 -1.69 -5.32
N CYS A 77 7.25 -2.46 -4.57
CA CYS A 77 6.83 -3.79 -4.99
C CYS A 77 6.03 -3.70 -6.29
N CYS A 78 5.04 -2.81 -6.38
CA CYS A 78 4.28 -2.63 -7.61
C CYS A 78 5.17 -2.28 -8.81
N ALA A 79 6.19 -1.46 -8.60
CA ALA A 79 7.11 -1.05 -9.63
C ALA A 79 8.08 -2.15 -10.05
N LEU A 80 8.51 -3.03 -9.13
CA LEU A 80 9.69 -3.89 -9.32
C LEU A 80 9.48 -5.37 -8.96
N LEU A 81 8.73 -5.70 -7.90
CA LEU A 81 8.75 -7.01 -7.24
C LEU A 81 7.34 -7.65 -7.10
N PHE A 82 7.30 -8.98 -7.08
CA PHE A 82 6.12 -9.82 -6.77
C PHE A 82 4.91 -9.74 -7.70
N LEU A 83 4.72 -8.67 -8.48
CA LEU A 83 3.66 -8.62 -9.50
C LEU A 83 4.16 -9.19 -10.83
N SER A 84 3.33 -10.03 -11.46
CA SER A 84 3.49 -10.37 -12.87
C SER A 84 3.43 -9.13 -13.76
N SER A 85 3.99 -9.22 -14.96
CA SER A 85 3.95 -8.12 -15.93
C SER A 85 2.51 -7.71 -16.29
N LYS A 86 1.57 -8.66 -16.27
CA LYS A 86 0.14 -8.41 -16.53
C LYS A 86 -0.52 -7.64 -15.39
N GLU A 87 -0.34 -8.08 -14.15
CA GLU A 87 -0.84 -7.36 -12.96
C GLU A 87 -0.30 -5.92 -12.94
N ARG A 88 1.01 -5.76 -13.12
CA ARG A 88 1.68 -4.45 -13.11
C ARG A 88 1.09 -3.49 -14.14
N ARG A 89 0.80 -3.98 -15.36
CA ARG A 89 0.18 -3.17 -16.41
C ARG A 89 -1.22 -2.69 -16.01
N ILE A 90 -2.05 -3.58 -15.48
CA ILE A 90 -3.43 -3.27 -15.09
C ILE A 90 -3.45 -2.31 -13.90
N ILE A 91 -2.59 -2.52 -12.90
CA ILE A 91 -2.46 -1.65 -11.72
C ILE A 91 -2.00 -0.24 -12.10
N ASN A 92 -0.95 -0.13 -12.93
CA ASN A 92 -0.48 1.18 -13.40
C ASN A 92 -1.54 1.91 -14.22
N LEU A 93 -2.32 1.18 -15.03
CA LEU A 93 -3.43 1.76 -15.78
C LEU A 93 -4.52 2.30 -14.84
N ALA A 94 -4.94 1.51 -13.84
CA ALA A 94 -5.93 1.90 -12.85
C ALA A 94 -5.47 3.13 -12.03
N ALA A 95 -4.21 3.12 -11.57
CA ALA A 95 -3.62 4.24 -10.85
C ALA A 95 -3.61 5.52 -11.69
N SER A 96 -3.22 5.42 -12.96
CA SER A 96 -3.22 6.54 -13.91
C SER A 96 -4.64 7.06 -14.19
N GLN A 97 -5.63 6.17 -14.29
CA GLN A 97 -7.03 6.57 -14.46
C GLN A 97 -7.58 7.29 -13.23
N ARG A 98 -7.23 6.83 -12.03
CA ARG A 98 -7.60 7.49 -10.77
C ARG A 98 -6.97 8.88 -10.69
N GLU A 99 -5.69 9.02 -11.02
CA GLU A 99 -4.98 10.30 -11.05
C GLU A 99 -5.67 11.29 -12.00
N LYS A 100 -6.06 10.85 -13.20
CA LYS A 100 -6.83 11.68 -14.15
C LYS A 100 -8.17 12.12 -13.57
N ARG A 101 -8.94 11.23 -12.94
CA ARG A 101 -10.25 11.56 -12.34
C ARG A 101 -10.13 12.60 -11.24
N LEU A 102 -9.10 12.50 -10.39
CA LEU A 102 -8.83 13.48 -9.33
C LEU A 102 -8.26 14.79 -9.89
N GLY A 103 -7.43 14.72 -10.94
CA GLY A 103 -6.85 15.88 -11.62
C GLY A 103 -7.85 16.72 -12.42
N VAL A 104 -8.93 16.11 -12.92
CA VAL A 104 -10.03 16.82 -13.58
C VAL A 104 -10.76 17.79 -12.63
N GLY A 105 -10.68 17.57 -11.30
CA GLY A 105 -11.18 18.51 -10.29
C GLY A 105 -10.25 19.69 -9.95
N ARG A 106 -8.99 19.68 -10.40
CA ARG A 106 -7.99 20.76 -10.15
C ARG A 106 -7.48 21.44 -11.42
N GLY A 107 -7.96 21.04 -12.61
CA GLY A 107 -7.43 21.45 -13.91
C GLY A 107 -8.28 22.47 -14.68
N GLY A 108 -9.02 23.34 -13.99
CA GLY A 108 -9.90 24.34 -14.58
C GLY A 108 -9.31 25.75 -14.70
N VAL A 109 -7.99 25.94 -14.82
CA VAL A 109 -7.43 27.27 -15.15
C VAL A 109 -6.67 27.17 -16.46
N LYS A 110 -7.43 27.43 -17.53
CA LYS A 110 -6.95 27.70 -18.88
C LYS A 110 -5.98 28.89 -18.80
N ARG A 111 -4.67 28.61 -18.81
CA ARG A 111 -3.60 29.62 -18.98
C ARG A 111 -3.88 30.41 -20.26
N ARG A 112 -4.51 31.58 -20.12
CA ARG A 112 -4.36 32.69 -21.07
C ARG A 112 -3.20 33.55 -20.57
N ARG A 113 -2.23 33.77 -21.46
CA ARG A 113 -1.12 34.70 -21.28
C ARG A 113 -1.65 36.13 -21.08
N SER A 114 -1.21 36.78 -20.00
CA SER A 114 -0.92 38.22 -19.82
C SER A 114 -0.48 38.34 -18.36
N GLY A 115 0.71 38.80 -17.99
CA GLY A 115 1.22 40.16 -18.14
C GLY A 115 1.32 40.78 -16.74
N GLU A 116 2.56 41.04 -16.28
CA GLU A 116 3.02 41.97 -15.24
C GLU A 116 2.65 41.83 -13.73
N GLN A 117 3.75 41.88 -12.96
CA GLN A 117 4.00 42.53 -11.65
C GLN A 117 3.57 41.90 -10.32
N ASP A 118 4.63 41.69 -9.52
CA ASP A 118 4.82 42.08 -8.12
C ASP A 118 4.31 41.23 -6.95
N SER A 119 5.32 40.76 -6.21
CA SER A 119 5.51 40.92 -4.78
C SER A 119 4.95 39.91 -3.78
N ALA A 120 5.91 39.40 -3.00
CA ALA A 120 5.83 38.96 -1.60
C ALA A 120 5.08 37.66 -1.27
N SER A 121 5.85 36.63 -0.90
CA SER A 121 5.86 36.03 0.46
C SER A 121 6.60 34.69 0.41
N GLU A 122 7.94 34.72 0.54
CA GLU A 122 8.74 33.52 0.85
C GLU A 122 8.86 33.41 2.37
N GLU A 123 7.89 32.76 3.02
CA GLU A 123 8.07 32.21 4.37
C GLU A 123 6.94 31.20 4.65
N ALA A 124 7.14 29.98 4.15
CA ALA A 124 6.41 28.79 4.59
C ALA A 124 7.32 27.56 4.38
N ALA A 125 8.44 27.54 5.10
CA ALA A 125 9.22 26.32 5.29
C ALA A 125 8.76 25.63 6.57
N ALA A 126 8.65 24.29 6.49
CA ALA A 126 8.35 23.30 7.52
C ALA A 126 6.86 22.93 7.67
N GLY A 127 6.42 21.96 6.86
CA GLY A 127 5.14 21.29 7.07
C GLY A 127 4.62 20.40 5.96
N GLU A 128 5.33 20.23 4.83
CA GLU A 128 4.95 19.24 3.84
C GLU A 128 5.75 17.94 4.06
N SER A 129 5.14 16.99 4.76
CA SER A 129 5.41 15.56 4.58
C SER A 129 5.04 15.20 3.14
N GLY A 130 5.89 15.62 2.19
CA GLY A 130 5.80 15.34 0.77
C GLY A 130 6.15 13.88 0.48
N GLY A 131 5.29 12.97 0.91
CA GLY A 131 5.27 11.62 0.37
C GLY A 131 4.81 11.71 -1.08
N ALA A 132 5.57 11.11 -2.00
CA ALA A 132 5.10 10.92 -3.36
C ALA A 132 3.67 10.33 -3.33
N PRO A 133 2.75 10.79 -4.19
CA PRO A 133 1.37 10.30 -4.15
C PRO A 133 1.38 8.77 -4.26
N CYS A 134 0.86 8.06 -3.26
CA CYS A 134 0.82 6.60 -3.28
C CYS A 134 -0.15 6.14 -4.39
N LYS A 135 0.38 5.95 -5.59
CA LYS A 135 -0.40 5.72 -6.81
C LYS A 135 -1.01 4.33 -6.79
N CYS A 136 -0.20 3.32 -6.49
CA CYS A 136 -0.61 1.93 -6.49
C CYS A 136 -1.42 1.62 -5.23
N ALA A 137 -0.95 2.04 -4.06
CA ALA A 137 -1.65 1.76 -2.79
C ALA A 137 -3.09 2.30 -2.80
N ALA A 138 -3.37 3.36 -3.56
CA ALA A 138 -4.68 3.96 -3.67
C ALA A 138 -5.68 3.22 -4.59
N VAL A 139 -5.22 2.22 -5.34
CA VAL A 139 -6.07 1.37 -6.20
C VAL A 139 -5.98 -0.12 -5.86
N LEU A 140 -4.98 -0.51 -5.07
CA LEU A 140 -4.77 -1.89 -4.68
C LEU A 140 -5.79 -2.33 -3.62
N PRO A 141 -6.44 -3.49 -3.82
CA PRO A 141 -7.17 -4.21 -2.78
C PRO A 141 -6.27 -4.70 -1.64
N LEU A 142 -6.86 -5.02 -0.49
CA LEU A 142 -6.13 -5.43 0.72
C LEU A 142 -5.42 -6.79 0.61
N GLU A 143 -5.84 -7.64 -0.31
CA GLU A 143 -5.21 -8.93 -0.59
C GLU A 143 -3.76 -8.75 -1.08
N TYR A 144 -3.47 -7.64 -1.76
CA TYR A 144 -2.10 -7.27 -2.14
C TYR A 144 -1.25 -6.82 -0.94
N LEU A 145 -1.86 -6.24 0.10
CA LEU A 145 -1.18 -5.95 1.36
C LEU A 145 -0.82 -7.25 2.10
N LEU A 146 -1.71 -8.26 2.08
CA LEU A 146 -1.39 -9.59 2.61
C LEU A 146 -0.21 -10.23 1.87
N ARG A 147 -0.16 -10.10 0.54
CA ARG A 147 0.97 -10.57 -0.27
C ARG A 147 2.28 -9.87 0.12
N LEU A 148 2.24 -8.56 0.36
CA LEU A 148 3.40 -7.83 0.86
C LEU A 148 3.85 -8.38 2.21
N PHE A 149 2.94 -8.61 3.16
CA PHE A 149 3.30 -9.13 4.48
C PHE A 149 3.97 -10.51 4.41
N VAL A 150 3.61 -11.37 3.47
CA VAL A 150 4.35 -12.63 3.25
C VAL A 150 5.77 -12.39 2.70
N ALA A 151 5.94 -11.41 1.82
CA ALA A 151 7.25 -11.06 1.28
C ALA A 151 8.13 -10.24 2.26
N LEU A 152 7.51 -9.55 3.23
CA LEU A 152 8.16 -8.58 4.10
C LEU A 152 9.38 -9.12 4.85
N PRO A 153 9.36 -10.32 5.48
CA PRO A 153 10.55 -10.89 6.12
C PRO A 153 11.73 -11.03 5.15
N SER A 154 11.48 -11.54 3.95
CA SER A 154 12.51 -11.71 2.92
C SER A 154 13.06 -10.38 2.42
N LEU A 155 12.19 -9.36 2.30
CA LEU A 155 12.59 -8.01 1.93
C LEU A 155 13.52 -7.39 2.99
N LEU A 156 13.16 -7.49 4.27
CA LEU A 156 13.99 -6.96 5.36
C LEU A 156 15.34 -7.66 5.46
N VAL A 157 15.37 -9.00 5.26
CA VAL A 157 16.63 -9.75 5.18
C VAL A 157 17.49 -9.30 4.00
N HIS A 158 16.87 -8.96 2.87
CA HIS A 158 17.59 -8.41 1.73
C HIS A 158 18.19 -7.03 2.03
N TYR A 159 17.45 -6.15 2.71
CA TYR A 159 17.95 -4.84 3.15
C TYR A 159 19.12 -4.96 4.13
N ASP A 160 19.08 -5.90 5.08
CA ASP A 160 20.21 -6.17 5.98
C ASP A 160 21.50 -6.52 5.20
N LYS A 161 21.36 -7.32 4.14
CA LYS A 161 22.49 -7.73 3.29
C LYS A 161 23.05 -6.57 2.49
N LEU A 162 22.18 -5.72 1.94
CA LEU A 162 22.60 -4.53 1.18
C LEU A 162 23.27 -3.47 2.07
N GLY A 163 22.78 -3.30 3.30
CA GLY A 163 23.32 -2.34 4.27
C GLY A 163 24.63 -2.78 4.93
N GLY A 164 25.16 -3.97 4.60
CA GLY A 164 26.38 -4.52 5.20
C GLY A 164 26.29 -4.79 6.71
N SER A 165 25.11 -4.64 7.31
CA SER A 165 24.87 -4.81 8.73
C SER A 165 23.41 -5.18 8.99
N ALA A 166 23.18 -6.07 9.95
CA ALA A 166 21.82 -6.42 10.36
C ALA A 166 21.19 -5.22 11.06
N MET A 167 20.02 -4.77 10.58
CA MET A 167 19.27 -3.71 11.22
C MET A 167 18.92 -4.14 12.67
N PRO A 168 19.21 -3.29 13.67
CA PRO A 168 19.01 -3.66 15.07
C PRO A 168 17.56 -4.05 15.38
N PRO A 169 17.33 -4.99 16.31
CA PRO A 169 15.97 -5.44 16.66
C PRO A 169 15.04 -4.31 17.10
N ALA A 170 15.58 -3.26 17.74
CA ALA A 170 14.83 -2.08 18.15
C ALA A 170 14.13 -1.34 17.00
N PHE A 171 14.61 -1.50 15.75
CA PHE A 171 13.98 -0.91 14.56
C PHE A 171 13.00 -1.86 13.88
N LYS A 172 13.23 -3.18 13.97
CA LYS A 172 12.36 -4.19 13.35
C LYS A 172 11.15 -4.53 14.20
N GLN A 173 11.33 -4.58 15.52
CA GLN A 173 10.28 -4.99 16.45
C GLN A 173 9.03 -4.10 16.35
N PRO A 174 9.14 -2.76 16.32
CA PRO A 174 7.96 -1.91 16.15
C PRO A 174 7.22 -2.15 14.83
N LEU A 175 7.96 -2.45 13.75
CA LEU A 175 7.35 -2.80 12.47
C LEU A 175 6.56 -4.11 12.56
N TRP A 176 7.09 -5.13 13.24
CA TRP A 176 6.38 -6.39 13.45
C TRP A 176 5.14 -6.22 14.31
N ASP A 177 5.24 -5.46 15.39
CA ASP A 177 4.11 -5.19 16.27
C ASP A 177 3.01 -4.42 15.52
N TYR A 178 3.40 -3.44 14.70
CA TYR A 178 2.47 -2.69 13.85
C TYR A 178 1.81 -3.59 12.78
N VAL A 179 2.58 -4.42 12.06
CA VAL A 179 2.04 -5.36 11.07
C VAL A 179 1.10 -6.38 11.71
N ASN A 180 1.46 -6.90 12.89
CA ASN A 180 0.61 -7.82 13.63
C ASN A 180 -0.70 -7.16 14.09
N ALA A 181 -0.67 -5.89 14.50
CA ALA A 181 -1.88 -5.13 14.79
C ALA A 181 -2.76 -4.93 13.55
N LEU A 182 -2.16 -4.64 12.38
CA LEU A 182 -2.91 -4.56 11.12
C LEU A 182 -3.56 -5.90 10.78
N LEU A 183 -2.85 -7.02 10.91
CA LEU A 183 -3.41 -8.35 10.68
C LEU A 183 -4.55 -8.67 11.66
N ASP A 184 -4.43 -8.24 12.91
CA ASP A 184 -5.49 -8.43 13.90
C ASP A 184 -6.76 -7.66 13.53
N ILE A 185 -6.62 -6.43 13.03
CA ILE A 185 -7.76 -5.64 12.51
C ILE A 185 -8.35 -6.27 11.25
N MET A 186 -7.49 -6.74 10.34
CA MET A 186 -7.91 -7.34 9.07
C MET A 186 -8.64 -8.66 9.25
N LYS A 187 -8.40 -9.39 10.35
CA LYS A 187 -8.94 -10.74 10.54
C LYS A 187 -10.47 -10.76 10.44
N ASP A 188 -11.14 -9.72 10.92
CA ASP A 188 -12.60 -9.65 10.98
C ASP A 188 -13.22 -8.94 9.76
N MET A 189 -12.41 -8.60 8.75
CA MET A 189 -12.87 -7.92 7.55
C MET A 189 -13.45 -8.89 6.50
N HIS A 190 -14.39 -8.38 5.70
CA HIS A 190 -14.88 -9.07 4.51
C HIS A 190 -13.97 -8.78 3.30
N PHE A 191 -13.28 -9.81 2.85
CA PHE A 191 -12.48 -9.81 1.61
C PHE A 191 -13.34 -10.09 0.39
N ILE A 192 -12.76 -9.91 -0.79
CA ILE A 192 -13.48 -10.09 -2.06
C ILE A 192 -13.63 -11.58 -2.36
N ASP A 193 -14.84 -11.97 -2.75
CA ASP A 193 -15.18 -13.36 -3.03
C ASP A 193 -14.54 -13.83 -4.35
N GLU A 194 -14.22 -15.12 -4.46
CA GLU A 194 -13.56 -15.69 -5.65
C GLU A 194 -14.36 -15.45 -6.94
N SER A 195 -15.69 -15.42 -6.82
CA SER A 195 -16.61 -15.17 -7.94
C SER A 195 -16.52 -13.76 -8.53
N GLU A 196 -15.97 -12.80 -7.77
CA GLU A 196 -15.82 -11.41 -8.19
C GLU A 196 -14.49 -11.14 -8.91
N TYR A 197 -13.59 -12.14 -8.96
CA TYR A 197 -12.32 -12.02 -9.68
C TYR A 197 -12.57 -11.89 -11.18
N VAL A 198 -11.84 -10.97 -11.81
CA VAL A 198 -11.93 -10.71 -13.24
C VAL A 198 -10.71 -11.28 -13.97
N PRO A 199 -10.87 -11.79 -15.20
CA PRO A 199 -9.74 -12.31 -15.98
C PRO A 199 -8.62 -11.30 -16.15
N LEU A 200 -7.38 -11.75 -15.95
CA LEU A 200 -6.14 -10.99 -16.13
C LEU A 200 -5.74 -11.01 -17.62
N ARG A 201 -6.49 -10.24 -18.44
CA ARG A 201 -6.31 -10.13 -19.89
C ARG A 201 -5.55 -8.87 -20.31
#